data_AF-A0A2G4SWT0-F1
#
_entry.id   AF-A0A2G4SWT0-F1
#
_cell.length_a   1.000
_cell.length_b   1.000
_cell.length_c   1.000
_cell.angle_alpha   90.00
_cell.angle_beta   90.00
_cell.angle_gamma   90.00
#
_symmetry.space_group_name_H-M   'P 1'
#
loop_
_entity.id
_entity.type
_entity.pdbx_description
1 polymer ?
#
loop_
_entity_poly.entity_id
_entity_poly.type
_entity_poly.pdbx_seq_one_letter_code
_entity_poly.pdbx_strand_id
1 'polypeptide(L)'
;MDENVSYLDLPNSFKVKSEDVDFGCGNWRRRKKLERDKKKTAEGQTVQSIENNLSKFSIHHAVSIEEIQEVLSQQYAAYDILRTFYYSSKRIKEERTKQIQQKRFKLRLCTSERQFIVDQNDQQSKTKPVMLIGDKGTGVGSRIKGFLRYGGKGK
;
A
#
# COMPACT_ATOMS: atom_id res chain seq x y z
N MET A 1 -29.40 -38.75 6.37
CA MET A 1 -28.32 -38.82 7.36
C MET A 1 -27.56 -37.52 7.22
N ASP A 2 -27.97 -36.50 7.97
CA ASP A 2 -27.28 -35.21 7.95
C ASP A 2 -25.96 -35.38 8.70
N GLU A 3 -24.85 -35.34 7.96
CA GLU A 3 -23.52 -35.29 8.54
C GLU A 3 -23.38 -33.97 9.30
N ASN A 4 -23.58 -34.02 10.62
CA ASN A 4 -23.19 -32.95 11.53
C ASN A 4 -21.65 -32.83 11.51
N VAL A 5 -21.12 -32.17 10.48
CA VAL A 5 -19.72 -31.78 10.42
C VAL A 5 -19.52 -30.69 11.48
N SER A 6 -19.06 -31.08 12.67
CA SER A 6 -18.66 -30.13 13.69
C SER A 6 -17.41 -29.40 13.20
N TYR A 7 -17.58 -28.16 12.74
CA TYR A 7 -16.45 -27.32 12.39
C TYR A 7 -15.58 -27.06 13.62
N LEU A 8 -14.25 -27.04 13.44
CA LEU A 8 -13.33 -26.63 14.49
C LEU A 8 -13.57 -25.16 14.84
N ASP A 9 -13.78 -24.86 16.11
CA ASP A 9 -13.82 -23.48 16.63
C ASP A 9 -12.43 -22.86 16.52
N LEU A 10 -12.21 -22.13 15.42
CA LEU A 10 -10.97 -21.41 15.19
C LEU A 10 -10.93 -20.13 16.04
N PRO A 11 -9.77 -19.78 16.63
CA PRO A 11 -9.62 -18.51 17.32
C PRO A 11 -9.82 -17.34 16.35
N ASN A 12 -10.37 -16.23 16.85
CA ASN A 12 -10.55 -15.03 16.06
C ASN A 12 -9.20 -14.56 15.51
N SER A 13 -9.17 -14.14 14.24
CA SER A 13 -7.97 -13.62 13.58
C SER A 13 -7.88 -12.10 13.70
N PHE A 14 -6.67 -11.55 13.82
CA PHE A 14 -6.44 -10.12 13.65
C PHE A 14 -6.61 -9.73 12.17
N LYS A 15 -7.56 -8.83 11.87
CA LYS A 15 -7.87 -8.41 10.49
C LYS A 15 -7.55 -6.94 10.30
N VAL A 16 -6.94 -6.60 9.17
CA VAL A 16 -6.66 -5.22 8.77
C VAL A 16 -7.22 -5.01 7.36
N LYS A 17 -8.04 -3.99 7.15
CA LYS A 17 -8.57 -3.67 5.81
C LYS A 17 -7.55 -2.87 5.02
N SER A 18 -7.61 -2.97 3.70
CA SER A 18 -6.81 -2.14 2.80
C SER A 18 -7.04 -0.64 3.02
N GLU A 19 -8.28 -0.25 3.34
CA GLU A 19 -8.66 1.13 3.68
C GLU A 19 -7.95 1.64 4.94
N ASP A 20 -7.84 0.81 5.98
CA ASP A 20 -7.14 1.15 7.21
C ASP A 20 -5.66 1.39 6.93
N VAL A 21 -5.07 0.62 6.01
CA VAL A 21 -3.68 0.79 5.57
C VAL A 21 -3.51 2.07 4.75
N ASP A 22 -4.42 2.35 3.81
CA ASP A 22 -4.38 3.55 2.96
C ASP A 22 -4.50 4.84 3.80
N PHE A 23 -5.40 4.84 4.78
CA PHE A 23 -5.57 5.94 5.71
C PHE A 23 -4.39 6.03 6.69
N GLY A 24 -4.05 4.91 7.33
CA GLY A 24 -3.02 4.81 8.36
C GLY A 24 -1.63 5.20 7.88
N CYS A 25 -1.26 4.78 6.67
CA CYS A 25 0.01 5.13 6.04
C CYS A 25 0.06 6.56 5.47
N GLY A 26 -1.06 7.28 5.44
CA GLY A 26 -1.15 8.64 4.92
C GLY A 26 -1.24 8.74 3.40
N ASN A 27 -1.44 7.62 2.71
CA ASN A 27 -1.63 7.58 1.25
C ASN A 27 -2.89 8.34 0.85
N TRP A 28 -4.01 8.12 1.55
CA TRP A 28 -5.26 8.84 1.34
C TRP A 28 -5.06 10.36 1.42
N ARG A 29 -4.37 10.82 2.49
CA ARG A 29 -4.09 12.24 2.73
C ARG A 29 -3.25 12.85 1.61
N ARG A 30 -2.22 12.12 1.15
CA ARG A 30 -1.35 12.55 0.04
C ARG A 30 -2.15 12.67 -1.26
N ARG A 31 -2.97 11.68 -1.61
CA ARG A 31 -3.83 11.70 -2.82
C ARG A 31 -4.78 12.88 -2.80
N LYS A 32 -5.51 13.08 -1.70
CA LYS A 32 -6.44 14.22 -1.54
C LYS A 32 -5.76 15.58 -1.61
N LYS A 33 -4.53 15.69 -1.11
CA LYS A 33 -3.74 16.92 -1.21
C LYS A 33 -3.31 17.19 -2.65
N LEU A 34 -2.81 16.17 -3.36
CA LEU A 34 -2.44 16.27 -4.77
C LEU A 34 -3.65 16.66 -5.64
N GLU A 35 -4.79 16.00 -5.48
CA GLU A 35 -6.05 16.34 -6.17
C GLU A 35 -6.46 17.80 -5.91
N ARG A 36 -6.32 18.27 -4.67
CA ARG A 36 -6.65 19.64 -4.30
C ARG A 36 -5.68 20.63 -4.93
N ASP A 37 -4.37 20.36 -4.89
CA ASP A 37 -3.35 21.24 -5.46
C ASP A 37 -3.58 21.37 -6.98
N LYS A 38 -3.84 20.27 -7.68
CA LYS A 38 -4.16 20.27 -9.12
C LYS A 38 -5.40 21.10 -9.46
N LYS A 39 -6.43 21.08 -8.61
CA LYS A 39 -7.65 21.86 -8.83
C LYS A 39 -7.52 23.35 -8.49
N LYS A 40 -6.78 23.68 -7.42
CA LYS A 40 -6.77 25.04 -6.84
C LYS A 40 -5.63 25.94 -7.32
N THR A 41 -4.49 25.37 -7.67
CA THR A 41 -3.31 26.16 -8.05
C THR A 41 -3.25 26.34 -9.57
N ALA A 42 -2.81 27.51 -10.04
CA ALA A 42 -2.63 27.75 -11.47
C ALA A 42 -1.64 26.75 -12.08
N GLU A 43 -0.49 26.53 -11.43
CA GLU A 43 0.49 25.49 -11.80
C GLU A 43 -0.13 24.07 -11.80
N GLY A 44 -1.02 23.78 -10.85
CA GLY A 44 -1.69 22.50 -10.80
C GLY A 44 -2.68 22.30 -11.95
N GLN A 45 -3.38 23.36 -12.36
CA GLN A 45 -4.31 23.33 -13.48
C GLN A 45 -3.56 23.19 -14.81
N THR A 46 -2.43 23.88 -14.98
CA THR A 46 -1.59 23.71 -16.18
C THR A 46 -1.04 22.28 -16.26
N VAL A 47 -0.56 21.72 -15.14
CA VAL A 47 -0.14 20.31 -15.08
C VAL A 47 -1.29 19.36 -15.43
N GLN A 48 -2.50 19.60 -14.93
CA GLN A 48 -3.66 18.78 -15.25
C GLN A 48 -4.00 18.82 -16.75
N SER A 49 -3.94 20.00 -17.38
CA SER A 49 -4.15 20.15 -18.82
C SER A 49 -3.07 19.45 -19.64
N ILE A 50 -1.80 19.57 -19.23
CA ILE A 50 -0.67 18.88 -19.85
C ILE A 50 -0.85 17.36 -19.77
N GLU A 51 -1.20 16.82 -18.60
CA GLU A 51 -1.45 15.39 -18.44
C GLU A 51 -2.61 14.88 -19.31
N ASN A 52 -3.68 15.67 -19.42
CA ASN A 52 -4.83 15.35 -20.28
C ASN A 52 -4.49 15.42 -21.77
N ASN A 53 -3.48 16.21 -22.15
CA ASN A 53 -2.99 16.25 -23.52
C ASN A 53 -2.06 15.07 -23.79
N LEU A 54 -1.10 14.80 -22.89
CA LEU A 54 -0.16 13.68 -23.01
C LEU A 54 -0.88 12.32 -23.00
N SER A 55 -2.01 12.18 -22.31
CA SER A 55 -2.79 10.94 -22.35
C SER A 55 -3.35 10.60 -23.72
N LYS A 56 -3.49 11.59 -24.61
CA LYS A 56 -3.89 11.40 -26.02
C LYS A 56 -2.71 10.91 -26.87
N PHE A 57 -1.48 11.25 -26.50
CA PHE A 57 -0.24 10.89 -27.17
C PHE A 57 0.40 9.67 -26.51
N SER A 58 -0.22 8.50 -26.68
CA SER A 58 0.27 7.24 -26.14
C SER A 58 1.24 6.55 -27.11
N ILE A 59 2.45 6.23 -26.64
CA ILE A 59 3.43 5.45 -27.40
C ILE A 59 2.85 4.08 -27.83
N HIS A 60 1.92 3.52 -27.05
CA HIS A 60 1.31 2.23 -27.34
C HIS A 60 0.42 2.22 -28.59
N HIS A 61 0.01 3.41 -29.07
CA HIS A 61 -0.81 3.54 -30.27
C HIS A 61 -0.01 4.02 -31.48
N ALA A 62 1.28 4.31 -31.31
CA ALA A 62 2.14 4.74 -32.41
C ALA A 62 2.50 3.55 -33.30
N VAL A 63 2.29 3.71 -34.60
CA VAL A 63 2.59 2.72 -35.65
C VAL A 63 3.77 3.22 -36.51
N SER A 64 3.96 4.53 -36.63
CA SER A 64 5.02 5.14 -37.43
C SER A 64 6.16 5.75 -36.59
N ILE A 65 7.33 5.93 -37.21
CA ILE A 65 8.48 6.59 -36.59
C ILE A 65 8.16 8.08 -36.32
N GLU A 66 7.44 8.72 -37.23
CA GLU A 66 7.02 10.12 -37.12
C GLU A 66 6.09 10.31 -35.90
N GLU A 67 5.13 9.40 -35.70
CA GLU A 67 4.25 9.42 -34.53
C GLU A 67 5.04 9.26 -33.21
N ILE A 68 6.05 8.38 -33.20
CA ILE A 68 6.94 8.21 -32.04
C ILE A 68 7.72 9.51 -31.77
N GLN A 69 8.24 10.16 -32.81
CA GLN A 69 8.95 11.44 -32.67
C GLN A 69 8.04 12.54 -32.15
N GLU A 70 6.78 12.59 -32.61
CA GLU A 70 5.80 13.55 -32.12
C GLU A 70 5.51 13.34 -30.63
N VAL A 71 5.23 12.10 -30.21
CA VAL A 71 5.01 11.76 -28.79
C VAL A 71 6.22 12.19 -27.93
N LEU A 72 7.43 11.89 -28.40
CA LEU A 72 8.66 12.24 -27.72
C LEU A 72 8.81 13.77 -27.59
N SER A 73 8.54 14.52 -28.66
CA SER A 73 8.61 15.98 -28.65
C SER A 73 7.66 16.62 -27.64
N GLN A 74 6.42 16.12 -27.55
CA GLN A 74 5.41 16.58 -26.59
C GLN A 74 5.83 16.27 -25.15
N GLN A 75 6.43 15.11 -24.90
CA GLN A 75 6.96 14.76 -23.58
C GLN A 75 8.12 15.66 -23.16
N TYR A 76 9.05 15.96 -24.06
CA TYR A 76 10.17 16.87 -23.77
C TYR A 76 9.69 18.30 -23.49
N ALA A 77 8.71 18.80 -24.26
CA ALA A 77 8.13 20.13 -24.02
C ALA A 77 7.46 20.26 -22.65
N ALA A 78 6.83 19.18 -22.16
CA ALA A 78 6.16 19.15 -20.86
C ALA A 78 7.10 18.84 -19.68
N TYR A 79 8.32 18.37 -19.94
CA TYR A 79 9.19 17.75 -18.94
C TYR A 79 9.49 18.65 -17.75
N ASP A 80 9.96 19.88 -18.00
CA ASP A 80 10.41 20.77 -16.93
C ASP A 80 9.25 21.21 -16.01
N ILE A 81 8.07 21.43 -16.58
CA ILE A 81 6.87 21.82 -15.82
C ILE A 81 6.44 20.66 -14.91
N LEU A 82 6.33 19.45 -15.47
CA LEU A 82 5.95 18.26 -14.71
C LEU A 82 6.98 17.95 -13.62
N ARG A 83 8.27 18.02 -13.96
CA ARG A 83 9.36 17.77 -13.01
C ARG A 83 9.31 18.76 -11.86
N THR A 84 9.18 20.05 -12.16
CA THR A 84 9.13 21.11 -11.14
C THR A 84 7.95 20.91 -10.19
N PHE A 85 6.77 20.56 -10.72
CA PHE A 85 5.59 20.32 -9.88
C PHE A 85 5.75 19.08 -8.97
N TYR A 86 6.10 17.93 -9.55
CA TYR A 86 6.16 16.65 -8.84
C TYR A 86 7.35 16.49 -7.92
N TYR A 87 8.50 17.06 -8.29
CA TYR A 87 9.75 17.01 -7.51
C TYR A 87 10.03 18.32 -6.77
N SER A 88 9.01 19.18 -6.60
CA SER A 88 9.13 20.36 -5.76
C SER A 88 9.54 20.01 -4.33
N SER A 89 10.30 20.91 -3.69
CA SER A 89 10.69 20.77 -2.28
C SER A 89 9.50 20.51 -1.35
N LYS A 90 8.32 21.07 -1.68
CA LYS A 90 7.05 20.83 -0.97
C LYS A 90 6.65 19.35 -1.06
N ARG A 91 6.65 18.75 -2.26
CA ARG A 91 6.31 17.34 -2.49
C ARG A 91 7.32 16.39 -1.84
N ILE A 92 8.60 16.72 -1.89
CA ILE A 92 9.65 15.92 -1.23
C ILE A 92 9.42 15.87 0.29
N LYS A 93 9.10 17.02 0.92
CA LYS A 93 8.76 17.09 2.35
C LYS A 93 7.50 16.29 2.70
N GLU A 94 6.49 16.33 1.83
CA GLU A 94 5.27 15.52 1.98
C GLU A 94 5.56 14.02 1.91
N GLU A 95 6.40 13.59 0.96
CA GLU A 95 6.81 12.19 0.83
C GLU A 95 7.59 11.71 2.07
N ARG A 96 8.51 12.51 2.60
CA ARG A 96 9.20 12.21 3.86
C ARG A 96 8.22 12.05 5.02
N THR A 97 7.21 12.93 5.11
CA THR A 97 6.17 12.85 6.15
C THR A 97 5.37 11.55 6.02
N LYS A 98 5.00 11.16 4.79
CA LYS A 98 4.31 9.90 4.50
C LYS A 98 5.15 8.69 4.94
N GLN A 99 6.44 8.67 4.62
CA GLN A 99 7.35 7.58 5.03
C GLN A 99 7.43 7.43 6.55
N ILE A 100 7.52 8.55 7.29
CA ILE A 100 7.50 8.54 8.76
C ILE A 100 6.15 8.01 9.27
N GLN A 101 5.04 8.46 8.69
CA GLN A 101 3.70 8.01 9.05
C GLN A 101 3.53 6.51 8.80
N GLN A 102 3.96 6.01 7.65
CA GLN A 102 3.94 4.59 7.29
C GLN A 102 4.74 3.75 8.30
N LYS A 103 5.95 4.20 8.67
CA LYS A 103 6.77 3.52 9.69
C LYS A 103 6.03 3.46 11.04
N ARG A 104 5.45 4.57 11.48
CA ARG A 104 4.67 4.65 12.72
C ARG A 104 3.44 3.74 12.68
N PHE A 105 2.71 3.75 11.57
CA PHE A 105 1.53 2.91 11.39
C PHE A 105 1.87 1.42 11.42
N LYS A 106 2.93 1.00 10.73
CA LYS A 106 3.42 -0.38 10.78
C LYS A 106 3.76 -0.80 12.21
N LEU A 107 4.44 0.04 12.98
CA LEU A 107 4.75 -0.24 14.38
C LEU A 107 3.48 -0.38 15.23
N ARG A 108 2.48 0.50 15.03
CA ARG A 108 1.19 0.40 15.72
C ARG A 108 0.47 -0.90 15.36
N LEU A 109 0.40 -1.26 14.08
CA LEU A 109 -0.20 -2.53 13.64
C LEU A 109 0.45 -3.73 14.34
N CYS A 110 1.79 -3.81 14.34
CA CYS A 110 2.48 -4.90 15.02
C CYS A 110 2.23 -4.91 16.54
N THR A 111 2.03 -3.76 17.17
CA THR A 111 1.67 -3.69 18.60
C THR A 111 0.23 -4.12 18.83
N SER A 112 -0.72 -3.68 18.00
CA SER A 112 -2.12 -4.10 18.05
C SER A 112 -2.27 -5.61 17.83
N GLU A 113 -1.52 -6.17 16.89
CA GLU A 113 -1.46 -7.62 16.64
C GLU A 113 -0.93 -8.37 17.88
N ARG A 114 0.16 -7.89 18.50
CA ARG A 114 0.68 -8.48 19.74
C ARG A 114 -0.33 -8.40 20.88
N GLN A 115 -0.99 -7.27 21.05
CA GLN A 115 -2.00 -7.09 22.09
C GLN A 115 -3.17 -8.05 21.87
N PHE A 116 -3.66 -8.15 20.64
CA PHE A 116 -4.72 -9.10 20.27
C PHE A 116 -4.36 -10.54 20.63
N ILE A 117 -3.11 -10.95 20.43
CA ILE A 117 -2.63 -12.28 20.82
C ILE A 117 -2.62 -12.43 22.36
N VAL A 118 -2.15 -11.42 23.10
CA VAL A 118 -2.12 -11.46 24.58
C VAL A 118 -3.54 -11.52 25.15
N ASP A 119 -4.45 -10.68 24.67
CA ASP A 119 -5.84 -10.63 25.14
C ASP A 119 -6.57 -11.95 24.92
N GLN A 120 -6.25 -12.67 23.83
CA GLN A 120 -6.76 -14.02 23.61
C GLN A 120 -6.13 -15.07 24.54
N ASN A 121 -4.86 -14.90 24.92
CA ASN A 121 -4.18 -15.83 25.83
C ASN A 121 -4.72 -15.73 27.27
N ASP A 122 -5.10 -14.54 27.74
CA ASP A 122 -5.69 -14.35 29.07
C ASP A 122 -7.09 -14.99 29.18
N GLN A 123 -7.79 -15.19 28.06
CA GLN A 123 -9.11 -15.82 28.02
C GLN A 123 -9.07 -17.35 27.86
N GLN A 124 -7.96 -17.92 27.38
CA GLN A 124 -7.84 -19.37 27.11
C GLN A 124 -6.50 -19.92 27.59
N SER A 125 -6.51 -20.63 28.72
CA SER A 125 -5.34 -21.36 29.20
C SER A 125 -4.88 -22.40 28.17
N LYS A 126 -3.60 -22.32 27.78
CA LYS A 126 -2.77 -23.25 26.97
C LYS A 126 -2.29 -22.60 25.68
N THR A 127 -0.96 -22.65 25.53
CA THR A 127 -0.14 -22.19 24.41
C THR A 127 -0.75 -22.53 23.04
N LYS A 128 -1.15 -21.51 22.29
CA LYS A 128 -1.66 -21.64 20.91
C LYS A 128 -0.66 -21.13 19.88
N PRO A 129 -0.62 -21.75 18.68
CA PRO A 129 0.34 -21.41 17.63
C PRO A 129 0.06 -20.03 17.02
N VAL A 130 1.12 -19.25 16.78
CA VAL A 130 1.04 -17.98 16.04
C VAL A 130 0.99 -18.31 14.55
N MET A 131 -0.18 -18.13 13.93
CA MET A 131 -0.37 -18.34 12.50
C MET A 131 -0.05 -17.04 11.75
N LEU A 132 1.13 -16.97 11.14
CA LEU A 132 1.51 -15.87 10.25
C LEU A 132 1.04 -16.19 8.83
N ILE A 133 -0.01 -15.51 8.36
CA ILE A 133 -0.43 -15.57 6.96
C ILE A 133 0.31 -14.46 6.21
N GLY A 134 1.39 -14.81 5.52
CA GLY A 134 2.17 -13.89 4.70
C GLY A 134 3.18 -14.63 3.83
N ASP A 135 3.40 -14.11 2.62
CA ASP A 135 4.13 -14.79 1.54
C ASP A 135 5.66 -14.79 1.69
N LYS A 136 6.18 -14.72 2.93
CA LYS A 136 7.62 -14.68 3.19
C LYS A 136 8.06 -15.69 4.25
N GLY A 137 8.46 -16.86 3.75
CA GLY A 137 9.55 -17.64 4.31
C GLY A 137 9.12 -18.85 5.12
N THR A 138 9.48 -20.01 4.56
CA THR A 138 9.76 -21.39 5.05
C THR A 138 10.15 -21.59 6.53
N GLY A 139 9.64 -20.81 7.48
CA GLY A 139 9.94 -20.96 8.90
C GLY A 139 9.16 -22.08 9.59
N VAL A 140 8.39 -22.90 8.85
CA VAL A 140 7.62 -24.03 9.40
C VAL A 140 8.53 -24.92 10.25
N GLY A 141 8.14 -25.18 11.49
CA GLY A 141 8.93 -25.99 12.42
C GLY A 141 10.02 -25.23 13.20
N SER A 142 10.32 -23.97 12.87
CA SER A 142 11.22 -23.14 13.70
C SER A 142 10.46 -22.47 14.86
N ARG A 143 11.15 -22.19 15.98
CA ARG A 143 10.58 -21.49 17.13
C ARG A 143 10.95 -20.00 17.13
N ILE A 144 9.99 -19.10 17.38
CA ILE A 144 10.25 -17.70 17.76
C ILE A 144 9.79 -17.51 19.19
N LYS A 145 10.67 -17.07 20.09
CA LYS A 145 10.33 -16.80 21.50
C LYS A 145 9.57 -17.97 22.16
N GLY A 146 9.94 -19.21 21.84
CA GLY A 146 9.29 -20.42 22.35
C GLY A 146 8.06 -20.90 21.57
N PHE A 147 7.50 -20.10 20.67
CA PHE A 147 6.33 -20.47 19.86
C PHE A 147 6.74 -21.13 18.54
N LEU A 148 6.16 -22.29 18.24
CA LEU A 148 6.40 -23.05 17.00
C LEU A 148 5.65 -22.40 15.83
N ARG A 149 6.34 -22.13 14.72
CA ARG A 149 5.72 -21.60 13.49
C ARG A 149 4.99 -22.71 12.72
N TYR A 150 3.74 -22.46 12.37
CA TYR A 150 2.92 -23.31 11.49
C TYR A 150 2.43 -22.49 10.28
N GLY A 151 2.62 -23.02 9.06
CA GLY A 151 2.16 -22.41 7.80
C GLY A 151 3.12 -22.63 6.62
N GLY A 152 2.77 -23.52 5.69
CA GLY A 152 3.50 -23.82 4.45
C GLY A 152 2.54 -24.00 3.27
N LYS A 153 3.08 -23.89 2.04
CA LYS A 153 2.35 -23.80 0.75
C LYS A 153 1.00 -24.53 0.72
N GLY A 154 -0.07 -23.76 0.51
CA GLY A 154 -1.34 -24.30 0.02
C GLY A 154 -1.15 -24.84 -1.40
N LYS A 155 -1.86 -25.92 -1.71
CA LYS A 155 -2.07 -26.38 -3.10
C LYS A 155 -2.95 -25.39 -3.85
#